data_AF-A0A7J4V8K4-F1
#
_entry.id   AF-A0A7J4V8K4-F1
#
_cell.length_a   1.000
_cell.length_b   1.000
_cell.length_c   1.000
_cell.angle_alpha   90.00
_cell.angle_beta   90.00
_cell.angle_gamma   90.00
#
_symmetry.space_group_name_H-M   'P 1'
#
loop_
_entity.id
_entity.type
_entity.pdbx_description
1 polymer ?
#
loop_
_entity_poly.entity_id
_entity_poly.type
_entity_poly.pdbx_seq_one_letter_code
_entity_poly.pdbx_strand_id
1 'polypeptide(L)'
;MRSHEIDYQILGSDLQMVEVELDPGETVIAEAGAMCYMENGIEFEAKMGDGSDANTGFFGKVLSAGKRVLAGESIFMTHFTNRGNGKKRVSFAAAYPGKIIPLDLSESGGSILCQSDAFLCAAMGTKVSIAFTKRLGAGFFGGDGFILQKLQGDGKAFVHSGGTIIKKEIVNDVVRIDTGCLVAFTEGLDYSIEKAGNLKTMFFGGEGIFLATIR
;
A
#
# COMPACT_ATOMS: atom_id res chain seq x y z
N MET A 1 -0.15 -9.47 15.57
CA MET A 1 -1.54 -9.96 15.67
C MET A 1 -1.76 -10.93 14.51
N ARG A 2 -2.58 -11.98 14.66
CA ARG A 2 -2.97 -12.82 13.51
C ARG A 2 -3.97 -12.05 12.65
N SER A 3 -3.83 -12.10 11.34
CA SER A 3 -4.72 -11.38 10.43
C SER A 3 -6.11 -12.03 10.41
N HIS A 4 -7.14 -11.21 10.22
CA HIS A 4 -8.47 -11.70 9.92
C HIS A 4 -8.44 -12.43 8.57
N GLU A 5 -9.20 -13.51 8.45
CA GLU A 5 -9.43 -14.16 7.17
C GLU A 5 -10.45 -13.31 6.43
N ILE A 6 -10.23 -13.01 5.15
CA ILE A 6 -11.17 -12.20 4.36
C ILE A 6 -11.30 -12.83 2.98
N ASP A 7 -12.54 -12.92 2.50
CA ASP A 7 -12.84 -13.31 1.14
C ASP A 7 -12.89 -12.06 0.23
N TYR A 8 -12.69 -12.24 -1.07
CA TYR A 8 -12.76 -11.13 -2.00
C TYR A 8 -13.15 -11.54 -3.42
N GLN A 9 -13.60 -10.55 -4.18
CA GLN A 9 -13.79 -10.63 -5.62
C GLN A 9 -13.19 -9.38 -6.28
N ILE A 10 -12.39 -9.57 -7.34
CA ILE A 10 -11.96 -8.46 -8.21
C ILE A 10 -13.00 -8.29 -9.31
N LEU A 11 -13.56 -7.08 -9.42
CA LEU A 11 -14.53 -6.67 -10.42
C LEU A 11 -13.84 -5.82 -11.49
N GLY A 12 -14.26 -5.98 -12.75
CA GLY A 12 -13.71 -5.25 -13.89
C GLY A 12 -12.51 -5.94 -14.57
N SER A 13 -12.17 -5.52 -15.79
CA SER A 13 -11.03 -6.05 -16.56
C SER A 13 -9.79 -5.15 -16.50
N ASP A 14 -9.97 -3.89 -16.93
CA ASP A 14 -8.89 -2.91 -17.10
C ASP A 14 -9.01 -1.73 -16.15
N LEU A 15 -10.21 -1.52 -15.60
CA LEU A 15 -10.50 -0.62 -14.50
C LEU A 15 -11.09 -1.48 -13.39
N GLN A 16 -10.29 -1.77 -12.36
CA GLN A 16 -10.65 -2.76 -11.36
C GLN A 16 -11.03 -2.13 -10.01
N MET A 17 -11.96 -2.80 -9.32
CA MET A 17 -12.22 -2.61 -7.89
C MET A 17 -12.20 -3.97 -7.20
N VAL A 18 -11.89 -3.99 -5.90
CA VAL A 18 -11.99 -5.20 -5.08
C VAL A 18 -13.20 -5.07 -4.17
N GLU A 19 -14.10 -6.05 -4.20
CA GLU A 19 -15.16 -6.23 -3.21
C GLU A 19 -14.64 -7.24 -2.16
N VAL A 20 -14.51 -6.80 -0.92
CA VAL A 20 -14.09 -7.63 0.22
C VAL A 20 -15.34 -8.09 0.95
N GLU A 21 -15.43 -9.39 1.22
CA GLU A 21 -16.48 -9.96 2.05
C GLU A 21 -15.95 -10.19 3.47
N LEU A 22 -16.74 -9.78 4.46
CA LEU A 22 -16.43 -9.84 5.88
C LEU A 22 -17.52 -10.64 6.59
N ASP A 23 -17.15 -11.67 7.33
CA ASP A 23 -17.99 -12.31 8.32
C ASP A 23 -18.17 -11.41 9.56
N PRO A 24 -19.18 -11.66 10.42
CA PRO A 24 -19.41 -10.84 11.61
C PRO A 24 -18.17 -10.72 12.51
N GLY A 25 -17.73 -9.50 12.75
CA GLY A 25 -16.54 -9.18 13.54
C GLY A 25 -15.25 -9.05 12.72
N GLU A 26 -15.25 -9.45 11.44
CA GLU A 26 -14.10 -9.27 10.58
C GLU A 26 -13.93 -7.81 10.14
N THR A 27 -12.70 -7.47 9.80
CA THR A 27 -12.28 -6.10 9.56
C THR A 27 -11.27 -6.07 8.41
N VAL A 28 -11.47 -5.13 7.50
CA VAL A 28 -10.48 -4.74 6.49
C VAL A 28 -10.01 -3.32 6.78
N ILE A 29 -8.72 -3.08 6.64
CA ILE A 29 -8.11 -1.74 6.75
C ILE A 29 -7.85 -1.19 5.36
N ALA A 30 -8.12 0.10 5.14
CA ALA A 30 -7.89 0.75 3.85
C ALA A 30 -7.52 2.23 4.02
N GLU A 31 -6.84 2.78 3.01
CA GLU A 31 -6.54 4.21 2.99
C GLU A 31 -7.82 5.05 2.88
N ALA A 32 -7.76 6.27 3.40
CA ALA A 32 -8.87 7.21 3.28
C ALA A 32 -9.13 7.54 1.80
N GLY A 33 -10.40 7.50 1.39
CA GLY A 33 -10.81 7.84 0.02
C GLY A 33 -10.81 6.68 -0.98
N ALA A 34 -10.36 5.48 -0.60
CA ALA A 34 -10.38 4.31 -1.49
C ALA A 34 -11.76 3.61 -1.57
N MET A 35 -12.64 3.81 -0.60
CA MET A 35 -13.93 3.12 -0.51
C MET A 35 -14.92 3.60 -1.59
N CYS A 36 -15.57 2.68 -2.30
CA CYS A 36 -16.61 3.00 -3.29
C CYS A 36 -18.02 2.80 -2.74
N TYR A 37 -18.32 1.62 -2.19
CA TYR A 37 -19.57 1.33 -1.49
C TYR A 37 -19.36 0.35 -0.34
N MET A 38 -20.34 0.28 0.55
CA MET A 38 -20.41 -0.71 1.62
C MET A 38 -21.86 -1.10 1.88
N GLU A 39 -22.09 -2.33 2.29
CA GLU A 39 -23.41 -2.82 2.69
C GLU A 39 -23.81 -2.37 4.09
N ASN A 40 -25.12 -2.37 4.37
CA ASN A 40 -25.64 -2.13 5.70
C ASN A 40 -25.12 -3.18 6.70
N GLY A 41 -24.60 -2.72 7.83
CA GLY A 41 -23.93 -3.54 8.85
C GLY A 41 -22.41 -3.39 8.86
N ILE A 42 -21.80 -2.77 7.83
CA ILE A 42 -20.41 -2.34 7.88
C ILE A 42 -20.33 -0.98 8.61
N GLU A 43 -19.57 -0.93 9.70
CA GLU A 43 -19.21 0.31 10.38
C GLU A 43 -17.75 0.65 10.09
N PHE A 44 -17.42 1.95 10.05
CA PHE A 44 -16.05 2.41 9.80
C PHE A 44 -15.55 3.41 10.83
N GLU A 45 -14.26 3.32 11.16
CA GLU A 45 -13.58 4.22 12.08
C GLU A 45 -12.20 4.57 11.55
N ALA A 46 -11.87 5.86 11.48
CA ALA A 46 -10.52 6.33 11.17
C ALA A 46 -9.64 6.21 12.42
N LYS A 47 -8.63 5.33 12.38
CA LYS A 47 -7.71 5.10 13.49
C LYS A 47 -6.31 5.57 13.13
N MET A 48 -5.60 6.06 14.14
CA MET A 48 -4.18 6.39 14.01
C MET A 48 -3.37 5.10 13.90
N GLY A 49 -2.76 4.86 12.73
CA GLY A 49 -2.05 3.61 12.42
C GLY A 49 -2.95 2.47 11.92
N ASP A 50 -2.35 1.29 11.73
CA ASP A 50 -2.97 0.09 11.14
C ASP A 50 -3.72 -0.81 12.15
N GLY A 51 -3.67 -0.47 13.44
CA GLY A 51 -4.32 -1.24 14.51
C GLY A 51 -3.67 -2.59 14.84
N SER A 52 -2.55 -2.96 14.21
CA SER A 52 -1.85 -4.24 14.39
C SER A 52 -1.17 -4.40 15.76
N ASP A 53 -0.83 -3.28 16.41
CA ASP A 53 -0.19 -3.25 17.72
C ASP A 53 -1.20 -2.84 18.83
N ALA A 54 -2.02 -3.79 19.31
CA ALA A 54 -3.02 -3.55 20.37
C ALA A 54 -2.40 -3.13 21.73
N ASN A 55 -1.12 -3.46 21.98
CA ASN A 55 -0.40 -3.21 23.24
C ASN A 55 0.48 -1.96 23.24
N THR A 56 0.50 -1.18 22.16
CA THR A 56 1.33 0.03 22.10
C THR A 56 0.66 1.17 22.86
N GLY A 57 1.26 1.55 24.00
CA GLY A 57 0.84 2.69 24.80
C GLY A 57 0.78 4.01 24.00
N PHE A 58 0.10 5.03 24.53
CA PHE A 58 -0.13 6.32 23.86
C PHE A 58 1.12 6.91 23.18
N PHE A 59 2.28 6.83 23.84
CA PHE A 59 3.55 7.34 23.33
C PHE A 59 4.03 6.64 22.04
N GLY A 60 3.85 5.32 21.94
CA GLY A 60 4.25 4.58 20.74
C GLY A 60 3.35 4.88 19.54
N LYS A 61 2.04 5.09 19.76
CA LYS A 61 1.10 5.54 18.71
C LYS A 61 1.45 6.93 18.19
N VAL A 62 1.80 7.85 19.10
CA VAL A 62 2.24 9.21 18.74
C VAL A 62 3.54 9.17 17.94
N LEU A 63 4.51 8.32 18.32
CA LEU A 63 5.77 8.19 17.57
C LEU A 63 5.55 7.61 16.16
N SER A 64 4.71 6.57 16.02
CA SER A 64 4.37 6.01 14.70
C SER A 64 3.64 7.01 13.81
N ALA A 65 2.76 7.82 14.39
CA ALA A 65 2.09 8.88 13.67
C ALA A 65 3.06 10.00 13.27
N GLY A 66 3.95 10.43 14.17
CA GLY A 66 4.98 11.43 13.86
C GLY A 66 5.84 11.01 12.67
N LYS A 67 6.21 9.72 12.57
CA LYS A 67 6.94 9.20 11.40
C LYS A 67 6.14 9.31 10.10
N ARG A 68 4.84 9.00 10.13
CA ARG A 68 3.94 9.13 8.96
C ARG A 68 3.76 10.58 8.54
N VAL A 69 3.51 11.51 9.48
CA VAL A 69 3.43 12.95 9.17
C VAL A 69 4.75 13.47 8.57
N LEU A 70 5.90 13.10 9.14
CA LEU A 70 7.20 13.54 8.61
C LEU A 70 7.50 12.99 7.22
N ALA A 71 6.93 11.83 6.90
CA ALA A 71 6.98 11.22 5.59
C ALA A 71 5.94 11.76 4.62
N GLY A 72 4.96 12.57 5.06
CA GLY A 72 3.89 13.09 4.20
C GLY A 72 2.68 12.16 4.03
N GLU A 73 2.67 11.03 4.73
CA GLU A 73 1.63 10.01 4.62
C GLU A 73 0.46 10.30 5.56
N SER A 74 -0.73 9.80 5.19
CA SER A 74 -1.86 9.76 6.11
C SER A 74 -1.47 9.00 7.38
N ILE A 75 -1.64 9.66 8.53
CA ILE A 75 -1.55 9.03 9.86
C ILE A 75 -2.74 8.14 10.18
N PHE A 76 -3.81 8.23 9.37
CA PHE A 76 -5.07 7.56 9.60
C PHE A 76 -5.31 6.44 8.58
N MET A 77 -5.66 5.27 9.09
CA MET A 77 -6.16 4.14 8.32
C MET A 77 -7.62 3.91 8.71
N THR A 78 -8.49 3.74 7.72
CA THR A 78 -9.91 3.48 7.99
C THR A 78 -10.12 1.99 8.20
N HIS A 79 -10.74 1.61 9.32
CA HIS A 79 -11.07 0.23 9.63
C HIS A 79 -12.55 0.00 9.33
N PHE A 80 -12.86 -0.87 8.38
CA PHE A 80 -14.22 -1.25 8.02
C PHE A 80 -14.53 -2.60 8.64
N THR A 81 -15.48 -2.65 9.57
CA THR A 81 -15.80 -3.85 10.36
C THR A 81 -17.25 -4.26 10.14
N ASN A 82 -17.49 -5.54 9.92
CA ASN A 82 -18.86 -6.06 9.91
C ASN A 82 -19.40 -6.18 11.34
N ARG A 83 -20.34 -5.31 11.70
CA ARG A 83 -21.09 -5.32 12.97
C ARG A 83 -22.50 -5.90 12.82
N GLY A 84 -22.88 -6.27 11.60
CA GLY A 84 -24.17 -6.87 11.29
C GLY A 84 -24.18 -8.39 11.46
N ASN A 85 -25.28 -8.99 11.02
CA ASN A 85 -25.42 -10.44 10.93
C ASN A 85 -25.15 -10.93 9.51
N GLY A 86 -24.52 -12.11 9.42
CA GLY A 86 -24.12 -12.72 8.15
C GLY A 86 -22.99 -11.97 7.45
N LYS A 87 -22.58 -12.52 6.32
CA LYS A 87 -21.52 -11.96 5.48
C LYS A 87 -21.95 -10.62 4.87
N LYS A 88 -21.04 -9.65 4.87
CA LYS A 88 -21.25 -8.29 4.34
C LYS A 88 -20.11 -7.85 3.45
N ARG A 89 -20.39 -6.92 2.53
CA ARG A 89 -19.43 -6.45 1.53
C ARG A 89 -19.05 -4.99 1.67
N VAL A 90 -17.78 -4.69 1.39
CA VAL A 90 -17.24 -3.35 1.22
C VAL A 90 -16.26 -3.34 0.05
N SER A 91 -16.30 -2.32 -0.80
CA SER A 91 -15.48 -2.26 -2.01
C SER A 91 -14.46 -1.13 -1.99
N PHE A 92 -13.32 -1.37 -2.63
CA PHE A 92 -12.21 -0.41 -2.75
C PHE A 92 -11.71 -0.30 -4.19
N ALA A 93 -11.38 0.91 -4.61
CA ALA A 93 -10.72 1.20 -5.88
C ALA A 93 -9.74 2.37 -5.72
N ALA A 94 -8.70 2.39 -6.54
CA ALA A 94 -7.78 3.52 -6.60
C ALA A 94 -8.37 4.69 -7.42
N ALA A 95 -7.82 5.89 -7.22
CA ALA A 95 -8.28 7.12 -7.87
C ALA A 95 -7.84 7.25 -9.35
N TYR A 96 -7.16 6.26 -9.92
CA TYR A 96 -6.63 6.29 -11.28
C TYR A 96 -6.77 4.93 -11.98
N PRO A 97 -6.86 4.89 -13.33
CA PRO A 97 -7.04 3.66 -14.11
C PRO A 97 -5.96 2.61 -13.87
N GLY A 98 -6.38 1.38 -13.55
CA GLY A 98 -5.43 0.31 -13.32
C GLY A 98 -6.03 -0.99 -12.83
N LYS A 99 -5.12 -1.88 -12.41
CA LYS A 99 -5.40 -3.25 -11.99
C LYS A 99 -5.02 -3.47 -10.54
N ILE A 100 -5.75 -4.36 -9.88
CA ILE A 100 -5.52 -4.73 -8.49
C ILE A 100 -4.78 -6.06 -8.45
N ILE A 101 -3.74 -6.12 -7.62
CA ILE A 101 -2.93 -7.31 -7.37
C ILE A 101 -3.27 -7.80 -5.97
N PRO A 102 -3.96 -8.95 -5.83
CA PRO A 102 -4.15 -9.58 -4.55
C PRO A 102 -2.83 -10.25 -4.12
N LEU A 103 -2.43 -9.98 -2.88
CA LEU A 103 -1.22 -10.51 -2.27
C LEU A 103 -1.60 -11.37 -1.09
N ASP A 104 -1.08 -12.60 -1.05
CA ASP A 104 -1.07 -13.39 0.17
C ASP A 104 0.29 -13.20 0.86
N LEU A 105 0.28 -12.53 2.02
CA LEU A 105 1.51 -12.25 2.74
C LEU A 105 2.13 -13.54 3.30
N SER A 106 1.33 -14.56 3.62
CA SER A 106 1.84 -15.84 4.11
C SER A 106 2.62 -16.60 3.04
N GLU A 107 2.20 -16.51 1.77
CA GLU A 107 2.90 -17.10 0.62
C GLU A 107 4.14 -16.29 0.21
N SER A 108 4.23 -15.04 0.65
CA SER A 108 5.31 -14.10 0.30
C SER A 108 6.39 -14.00 1.38
N GLY A 109 6.54 -15.02 2.23
CA GLY A 109 7.51 -15.01 3.32
C GLY A 109 7.12 -14.10 4.50
N GLY A 110 5.86 -13.70 4.59
CA GLY A 110 5.30 -12.89 5.67
C GLY A 110 5.39 -11.38 5.45
N SER A 111 5.98 -10.91 4.34
CA SER A 111 6.09 -9.48 4.07
C SER A 111 6.38 -9.11 2.62
N ILE A 112 5.87 -7.95 2.21
CA ILE A 112 6.11 -7.32 0.90
C ILE A 112 6.42 -5.84 1.11
N LEU A 113 7.32 -5.29 0.30
CA LEU A 113 7.55 -3.85 0.17
C LEU A 113 6.70 -3.32 -0.99
N CYS A 114 5.94 -2.25 -0.76
CA CYS A 114 5.15 -1.57 -1.79
C CYS A 114 5.36 -0.06 -1.75
N GLN A 115 5.19 0.60 -2.88
CA GLN A 115 5.09 2.05 -2.93
C GLN A 115 3.81 2.48 -2.22
N SER A 116 3.84 3.60 -1.48
CA SER A 116 2.70 3.99 -0.64
C SER A 116 1.40 4.17 -1.44
N ASP A 117 1.43 4.89 -2.57
CA ASP A 117 0.24 5.10 -3.42
C ASP A 117 -0.24 3.82 -4.14
N ALA A 118 0.51 2.72 -4.03
CA ALA A 118 0.08 1.42 -4.49
C ALA A 118 -0.74 0.67 -3.44
N PHE A 119 -0.64 0.99 -2.15
CA PHE A 119 -1.41 0.29 -1.11
C PHE A 119 -2.90 0.66 -1.21
N LEU A 120 -3.78 -0.34 -1.28
CA LEU A 120 -5.22 -0.12 -1.40
C LEU A 120 -5.96 -0.49 -0.10
N CYS A 121 -5.87 -1.76 0.29
CA CYS A 121 -6.45 -2.29 1.52
C CYS A 121 -5.78 -3.58 1.95
N ALA A 122 -6.01 -4.02 3.19
CA ALA A 122 -5.52 -5.29 3.71
C ALA A 122 -6.40 -5.84 4.84
N ALA A 123 -6.28 -7.13 5.10
CA ALA A 123 -6.90 -7.76 6.25
C ALA A 123 -6.39 -7.12 7.56
N MET A 124 -7.31 -6.88 8.50
CA MET A 124 -6.94 -6.41 9.84
C MET A 124 -5.97 -7.38 10.50
N GLY A 125 -4.91 -6.86 11.11
CA GLY A 125 -3.76 -7.63 11.62
C GLY A 125 -2.52 -7.52 10.74
N THR A 126 -2.67 -7.09 9.48
CA THR A 126 -1.54 -6.64 8.64
C THR A 126 -0.91 -5.40 9.23
N LYS A 127 0.40 -5.45 9.44
CA LYS A 127 1.22 -4.31 9.86
C LYS A 127 1.71 -3.54 8.64
N VAL A 128 1.35 -2.27 8.56
CA VAL A 128 1.73 -1.32 7.51
C VAL A 128 2.66 -0.28 8.12
N SER A 129 3.94 -0.36 7.76
CA SER A 129 5.00 0.49 8.31
C SER A 129 5.79 1.16 7.21
N ILE A 130 6.36 2.35 7.47
CA ILE A 130 7.25 3.00 6.50
C ILE A 130 8.60 2.29 6.56
N ALA A 131 9.01 1.70 5.44
CA ALA A 131 10.31 1.06 5.27
C ALA A 131 11.39 2.05 4.82
N PHE A 132 11.03 2.99 3.95
CA PHE A 132 11.94 3.97 3.40
C PHE A 132 11.23 5.24 2.94
N THR A 133 11.91 6.37 3.09
CA THR A 133 11.44 7.67 2.61
C THR A 133 12.62 8.40 1.98
N LYS A 134 12.42 8.90 0.76
CA LYS A 134 13.38 9.80 0.12
C LYS A 134 12.66 11.00 -0.46
N ARG A 135 13.01 12.18 0.05
CA ARG A 135 12.51 13.44 -0.49
C ARG A 135 13.19 13.71 -1.85
N LEU A 136 12.40 13.68 -2.91
CA LEU A 136 12.86 13.83 -4.30
C LEU A 136 12.64 15.25 -4.84
N GLY A 137 12.86 16.28 -4.02
CA GLY A 137 12.60 17.67 -4.42
C GLY A 137 11.11 17.93 -4.76
N ALA A 138 10.77 19.17 -5.15
CA ALA A 138 9.40 19.51 -5.53
C ALA A 138 9.16 19.15 -7.00
N GLY A 139 8.32 18.15 -7.26
CA GLY A 139 7.90 17.74 -8.59
C GLY A 139 7.49 16.27 -8.64
N PHE A 140 6.36 15.98 -9.29
CA PHE A 140 5.74 14.67 -9.52
C PHE A 140 5.16 13.89 -8.32
N PHE A 141 5.79 13.86 -7.13
CA PHE A 141 5.32 13.03 -5.99
C PHE A 141 4.55 13.81 -4.91
N GLY A 142 3.64 14.71 -5.29
CA GLY A 142 2.79 15.43 -4.32
C GLY A 142 3.50 16.37 -3.33
N GLY A 143 4.84 16.44 -3.35
CA GLY A 143 5.68 17.18 -2.40
C GLY A 143 6.34 16.30 -1.33
N ASP A 144 5.87 15.07 -1.13
CA ASP A 144 6.30 14.16 -0.06
C ASP A 144 7.48 13.27 -0.46
N GLY A 145 7.65 13.05 -1.77
CA GLY A 145 8.74 12.28 -2.35
C GLY A 145 8.39 10.79 -2.50
N PHE A 146 9.41 9.94 -2.58
CA PHE A 146 9.22 8.50 -2.76
C PHE A 146 9.19 7.79 -1.41
N ILE A 147 8.11 7.05 -1.16
CA ILE A 147 7.83 6.38 0.10
C ILE A 147 7.54 4.91 -0.17
N LEU A 148 8.29 4.05 0.51
CA LEU A 148 8.04 2.61 0.55
C LEU A 148 7.43 2.25 1.88
N GLN A 149 6.32 1.52 1.81
CA GLN A 149 5.70 0.85 2.92
C GLN A 149 6.10 -0.63 2.92
N LYS A 150 6.26 -1.19 4.12
CA LYS A 150 6.36 -2.63 4.37
C LYS A 150 5.02 -3.11 4.90
N LEU A 151 4.42 -4.05 4.17
CA LEU A 151 3.24 -4.82 4.56
C LEU A 151 3.74 -6.12 5.18
N GLN A 152 3.42 -6.37 6.44
CA GLN A 152 3.87 -7.56 7.16
C GLN A 152 2.70 -8.24 7.86
N GLY A 153 2.56 -9.55 7.69
CA GLY A 153 1.46 -10.31 8.26
C GLY A 153 1.30 -11.67 7.62
N ASP A 154 0.15 -12.27 7.86
CA ASP A 154 -0.24 -13.62 7.42
C ASP A 154 -1.60 -13.64 6.71
N GLY A 155 -2.15 -12.46 6.39
CA GLY A 155 -3.43 -12.30 5.71
C GLY A 155 -3.29 -11.77 4.28
N LYS A 156 -4.44 -11.45 3.69
CA LYS A 156 -4.52 -10.83 2.36
C LYS A 156 -4.20 -9.34 2.42
N ALA A 157 -3.46 -8.85 1.43
CA ALA A 157 -3.28 -7.43 1.15
C ALA A 157 -3.56 -7.18 -0.33
N PHE A 158 -3.95 -5.95 -0.66
CA PHE A 158 -4.30 -5.56 -2.02
C PHE A 158 -3.53 -4.31 -2.39
N VAL A 159 -2.83 -4.38 -3.51
CA VAL A 159 -2.13 -3.23 -4.09
C VAL A 159 -2.70 -2.90 -5.47
N HIS A 160 -2.65 -1.64 -5.84
CA HIS A 160 -3.10 -1.12 -7.12
C HIS A 160 -1.90 -0.73 -7.99
N SER A 161 -2.00 -1.00 -9.29
CA SER A 161 -1.03 -0.60 -10.31
C SER A 161 -1.72 0.17 -11.42
N GLY A 162 -1.26 1.40 -11.67
CA GLY A 162 -1.74 2.21 -12.78
C GLY A 162 -1.35 1.59 -14.12
N GLY A 163 -2.30 1.48 -15.04
CA GLY A 163 -2.08 0.87 -16.35
C GLY A 163 -1.97 -0.66 -16.30
N THR A 164 -0.91 -1.22 -16.87
CA THR A 164 -0.72 -2.68 -16.99
C THR A 164 0.33 -3.20 -16.01
N ILE A 165 0.08 -4.40 -15.47
CA ILE A 165 0.98 -5.05 -14.53
C ILE A 165 2.08 -5.80 -15.29
N ILE A 166 3.33 -5.61 -14.88
CA ILE A 166 4.48 -6.38 -15.34
C ILE A 166 5.12 -7.05 -14.13
N LYS A 167 4.98 -8.38 -14.02
CA LYS A 167 5.70 -9.18 -13.02
C LYS A 167 7.09 -9.54 -13.56
N LYS A 168 8.13 -9.33 -12.76
CA LYS A 168 9.50 -9.74 -13.06
C LYS A 168 10.07 -10.54 -11.90
N GLU A 169 10.75 -11.63 -12.23
CA GLU A 169 11.59 -12.39 -11.30
C GLU A 169 13.05 -11.97 -11.54
N ILE A 170 13.75 -11.61 -10.46
CA ILE A 170 15.12 -11.11 -10.52
C ILE A 170 16.02 -12.15 -9.85
N VAL A 171 16.93 -12.74 -10.64
CA VAL A 171 17.88 -13.75 -10.17
C VAL A 171 19.24 -13.39 -10.73
N ASN A 172 20.14 -12.87 -9.89
CA ASN A 172 21.47 -12.38 -10.29
C ASN A 172 21.43 -11.35 -11.43
N ASP A 173 20.40 -10.49 -11.45
CA ASP A 173 20.20 -9.46 -12.47
C ASP A 173 19.91 -8.10 -11.82
N VAL A 174 19.95 -7.03 -12.60
CA VAL A 174 19.67 -5.66 -12.13
C VAL A 174 18.61 -5.03 -13.02
N VAL A 175 17.52 -4.59 -12.41
CA VAL A 175 16.44 -3.88 -13.12
C VAL A 175 16.41 -2.43 -12.66
N ARG A 176 16.44 -1.50 -13.63
CA ARG A 176 16.21 -0.07 -13.38
C ARG A 176 14.78 0.28 -13.81
N ILE A 177 14.05 0.92 -12.90
CA ILE A 177 12.62 1.18 -13.00
C ILE A 177 12.41 2.66 -12.68
N ASP A 178 11.54 3.34 -13.42
CA ASP A 178 11.08 4.65 -12.98
C ASP A 178 10.42 4.52 -11.60
N THR A 179 10.75 5.41 -10.67
CA THR A 179 10.21 5.34 -9.31
C THR A 179 8.69 5.36 -9.23
N GLY A 180 7.98 6.03 -10.16
CA GLY A 180 6.53 6.03 -10.24
C GLY A 180 5.93 4.75 -10.84
N CYS A 181 6.75 3.89 -11.45
CA CYS A 181 6.32 2.60 -12.00
C CYS A 181 6.59 1.42 -11.06
N LEU A 182 7.28 1.62 -9.94
CA LEU A 182 7.52 0.57 -8.96
C LEU A 182 6.30 0.40 -8.06
N VAL A 183 5.62 -0.75 -8.19
CA VAL A 183 4.40 -1.05 -7.41
C VAL A 183 4.75 -1.76 -6.10
N ALA A 184 5.34 -2.96 -6.19
CA ALA A 184 5.70 -3.78 -5.05
C ALA A 184 6.80 -4.80 -5.41
N PHE A 185 7.54 -5.27 -4.39
CA PHE A 185 8.57 -6.29 -4.52
C PHE A 185 8.75 -7.07 -3.21
N THR A 186 9.27 -8.29 -3.32
CA THR A 186 9.53 -9.19 -2.18
C THR A 186 10.74 -8.74 -1.37
N GLU A 187 10.82 -9.15 -0.11
CA GLU A 187 12.03 -8.96 0.69
C GLU A 187 13.21 -9.77 0.15
N GLY A 188 14.42 -9.37 0.56
CA GLY A 188 15.67 -9.99 0.13
C GLY A 188 16.30 -9.38 -1.13
N LEU A 189 15.56 -8.53 -1.85
CA LEU A 189 16.11 -7.73 -2.94
C LEU A 189 16.74 -6.44 -2.40
N ASP A 190 17.92 -6.12 -2.92
CA ASP A 190 18.58 -4.84 -2.69
C ASP A 190 17.89 -3.77 -3.54
N TYR A 191 17.60 -2.60 -2.95
CA TYR A 191 17.07 -1.46 -3.70
C TYR A 191 17.79 -0.15 -3.40
N SER A 192 17.92 0.69 -4.43
CA SER A 192 18.38 2.07 -4.31
C SER A 192 17.54 3.01 -5.17
N ILE A 193 17.37 4.24 -4.71
CA ILE A 193 16.74 5.30 -5.51
C ILE A 193 17.83 6.28 -5.93
N GLU A 194 18.03 6.47 -7.22
CA GLU A 194 19.12 7.27 -7.78
C GLU A 194 18.59 8.30 -8.77
N LYS A 195 19.28 9.44 -8.86
CA LYS A 195 18.98 10.43 -9.89
C LYS A 195 19.51 9.90 -11.21
N ALA A 196 18.67 9.86 -12.24
CA ALA A 196 19.09 9.49 -13.57
C ALA A 196 19.52 10.70 -14.39
N GLY A 197 20.64 10.56 -15.09
CA GLY A 197 21.17 11.60 -15.97
C GLY A 197 22.06 12.64 -15.27
N ASN A 198 22.59 13.55 -16.08
CA ASN A 198 23.41 14.67 -15.62
C ASN A 198 22.52 15.91 -15.38
N LEU A 199 23.01 16.88 -14.58
CA LEU A 199 22.27 18.11 -14.23
C LEU A 199 21.70 18.87 -15.44
N LYS A 200 22.36 18.76 -16.61
CA LYS A 200 21.88 19.36 -17.86
C LYS A 200 20.61 18.67 -18.37
N THR A 201 20.55 17.34 -18.42
CA THR A 201 19.35 16.62 -18.82
C THR A 201 18.16 16.93 -17.90
N MET A 202 18.41 17.06 -16.59
CA MET A 202 17.35 17.44 -15.63
C MET A 202 16.84 18.88 -15.83
N PHE A 203 17.72 19.83 -16.16
CA PHE A 203 17.34 21.24 -16.31
C PHE A 203 16.69 21.56 -17.67
N PHE A 204 17.09 20.87 -18.73
CA PHE A 204 16.59 21.10 -20.09
C PHE A 204 15.52 20.09 -20.55
N GLY A 205 15.39 18.95 -19.87
CA GLY A 205 14.42 17.89 -20.19
C GLY A 205 13.10 17.97 -19.43
N GLY A 206 12.96 18.89 -18.47
CA GLY A 206 11.71 19.12 -17.72
C GLY A 206 11.34 18.07 -16.68
N GLU A 207 12.01 16.91 -16.66
CA GLU A 207 11.76 15.83 -15.71
C GLU A 207 13.05 15.48 -14.95
N GLY A 208 13.02 15.66 -13.63
CA GLY A 208 14.04 15.09 -12.75
C GLY A 208 13.79 13.60 -12.63
N ILE A 209 14.25 12.80 -13.59
CA ILE A 209 14.02 11.35 -13.59
C ILE A 209 14.75 10.73 -12.39
N PHE A 210 14.00 10.08 -11.52
CA PHE A 210 14.52 9.23 -10.45
C PHE A 210 14.27 7.77 -10.82
N LEU A 211 15.30 6.95 -10.70
CA LEU A 211 15.22 5.52 -10.97
C LEU A 211 15.37 4.73 -9.68
N ALA A 212 14.49 3.75 -9.50
CA ALA A 212 14.69 2.64 -8.60
C ALA A 212 15.58 1.60 -9.28
N THR A 213 16.66 1.19 -8.62
CA THR A 213 17.47 0.03 -9.02
C THR A 213 17.17 -1.11 -8.07
N ILE A 214 16.74 -2.26 -8.60
CA ILE A 214 16.45 -3.49 -7.85
C ILE A 214 17.41 -4.59 -8.31
N ARG A 215 17.98 -5.36 -7.36
CA ARG A 215 18.90 -6.47 -7.63
C ARG A 215 18.83 -7.58 -6.58
#